data_AF-A0A085FVC9-F1
#
_entry.id   AF-A0A085FVC9-F1
#
_cell.length_a   1.000
_cell.length_b   1.000
_cell.length_c   1.000
_cell.angle_alpha   90.00
_cell.angle_beta   90.00
_cell.angle_gamma   90.00
#
_symmetry.space_group_name_H-M   'P 1'
#
loop_
_entity.id
_entity.type
_entity.pdbx_description
1 polymer ?
#
loop_
_entity_poly.entity_id
_entity_poly.type
_entity_poly.pdbx_seq_one_letter_code
_entity_poly.pdbx_strand_id
1 'polypeptide(L)' 'MSPTYDEKLEQFRRREIERARRAGLSAYILNEDGSVIRVFPDGRLDLIVVHLGSQHGQAPGARSR' A
#
# COMPACT_ATOMS: atom_id res chain seq x y z
N MET A 1 28.31 0.69 15.25
CA MET A 1 27.99 1.61 14.12
C MET A 1 26.57 2.11 14.31
N SER A 2 26.31 3.39 14.05
CA SER A 2 24.96 3.92 14.03
C SER A 2 24.26 3.51 12.73
N PRO A 3 22.98 3.13 12.77
CA PRO A 3 22.28 2.73 11.56
C PRO A 3 22.16 3.89 10.58
N THR A 4 22.25 3.57 9.29
CA THR A 4 22.03 4.52 8.19
C THR A 4 20.59 5.02 8.21
N TYR A 5 20.31 6.07 7.42
CA TYR A 5 18.94 6.56 7.28
C TYR A 5 17.99 5.47 6.77
N ASP A 6 18.41 4.71 5.76
CA ASP A 6 17.62 3.65 5.16
C ASP A 6 17.33 2.53 6.16
N GLU A 7 18.33 2.13 6.94
CA GLU A 7 18.15 1.12 8.00
C GLU A 7 17.16 1.59 9.08
N LYS A 8 17.20 2.87 9.46
CA LYS A 8 16.22 3.43 10.40
C LYS A 8 14.82 3.45 9.81
N LEU A 9 14.69 3.78 8.53
CA LEU A 9 13.41 3.81 7.83
C LEU A 9 12.79 2.42 7.71
N GLU A 10 13.59 1.40 7.38
CA GLU A 10 13.14 0.01 7.37
C GLU A 10 12.70 -0.47 8.76
N GLN A 11 13.48 -0.15 9.79
CA GLN A 11 13.11 -0.48 11.17
C GLN A 11 11.81 0.19 11.60
N PHE A 12 11.60 1.45 11.22
CA PHE A 12 10.36 2.18 11.47
C PHE A 12 9.17 1.50 10.76
N ARG A 13 9.29 1.24 9.45
CA ARG A 13 8.24 0.57 8.66
C ARG A 13 7.84 -0.75 9.29
N ARG A 14 8.82 -1.59 9.65
CA ARG A 14 8.56 -2.89 10.28
C ARG A 14 7.80 -2.75 11.60
N ARG A 15 8.21 -1.82 12.49
CA ARG A 15 7.55 -1.60 13.78
C ARG A 15 6.10 -1.17 13.62
N GLU A 16 5.82 -0.26 12.68
CA GLU A 16 4.45 0.23 12.46
C GLU A 16 3.55 -0.84 11.84
N ILE A 17 4.08 -1.65 10.91
CA ILE A 17 3.34 -2.81 10.38
C ILE A 17 3.02 -3.81 11.49
N GLU A 18 3.99 -4.13 12.36
CA GLU A 18 3.75 -5.04 13.49
C GLU A 18 2.69 -4.47 14.46
N ARG A 19 2.70 -3.16 14.72
CA ARG A 19 1.68 -2.49 15.55
C ARG A 19 0.29 -2.58 14.91
N ALA A 20 0.17 -2.27 13.62
CA ALA A 20 -1.09 -2.38 12.89
C ALA A 20 -1.64 -3.82 12.93
N ARG A 21 -0.79 -4.81 12.69
CA ARG A 21 -1.17 -6.23 12.76
C ARG A 21 -1.66 -6.65 14.15
N ARG A 22 -0.95 -6.25 15.21
CA ARG A 22 -1.37 -6.53 16.60
C ARG A 22 -2.70 -5.89 16.95
N ALA A 23 -3.05 -4.77 16.31
CA ALA A 23 -4.34 -4.10 16.47
C ALA A 23 -5.45 -4.68 15.57
N GLY A 24 -5.17 -5.70 14.75
CA GLY A 24 -6.13 -6.22 13.79
C GLY A 24 -6.39 -5.30 12.60
N LEU A 25 -5.51 -4.34 12.34
CA LEU A 25 -5.64 -3.33 11.29
C LEU A 25 -4.79 -3.66 10.07
N SER A 26 -5.25 -3.25 8.90
CA SER A 26 -4.42 -3.26 7.69
C SER A 26 -3.45 -2.08 7.70
N ALA A 27 -2.23 -2.27 7.21
CA ALA A 27 -1.27 -1.20 6.97
C ALA A 27 -1.14 -0.93 5.46
N TYR A 28 -0.84 0.32 5.08
CA TYR A 28 -0.61 0.73 3.71
C TYR A 28 0.74 1.42 3.61
N ILE A 29 1.60 0.94 2.72
CA ILE A 29 2.94 1.50 2.48
C ILE A 29 2.91 2.14 1.10
N LEU A 30 3.02 3.47 1.04
CA LEU A 30 3.18 4.19 -0.22
C LEU A 30 4.66 4.23 -0.58
N ASN A 31 4.99 3.74 -1.77
CA ASN A 31 6.32 3.82 -2.35
C ASN A 31 6.47 5.08 -3.20
N GLU A 32 7.71 5.48 -3.45
CA GLU A 32 8.03 6.70 -4.22
C GLU A 32 7.58 6.61 -5.69
N ASP A 33 7.50 5.40 -6.24
CA ASP A 33 6.98 5.13 -7.59
C ASP A 33 5.44 5.23 -7.68
N GLY A 34 4.78 5.55 -6.57
CA GLY A 34 3.31 5.66 -6.48
C GLY A 34 2.60 4.32 -6.26
N SER A 35 3.34 3.20 -6.20
CA SER A 35 2.76 1.92 -5.81
C SER A 35 2.43 1.88 -4.32
N VAL A 36 1.39 1.14 -3.95
CA VAL A 36 0.97 0.96 -2.57
C VAL A 36 0.99 -0.51 -2.22
N ILE A 37 1.66 -0.88 -1.14
CA ILE A 37 1.57 -2.23 -0.58
C ILE A 37 0.55 -2.22 0.56
N ARG A 38 -0.50 -3.01 0.43
CA ARG A 38 -1.42 -3.31 1.53
C ARG A 38 -0.91 -4.53 2.29
N VAL A 39 -0.73 -4.36 3.60
CA VAL A 39 -0.44 -5.45 4.55
C VAL A 39 -1.71 -5.77 5.32
N PHE A 40 -2.21 -7.00 5.21
CA PHE A 40 -3.34 -7.47 5.98
C PHE A 40 -2.93 -7.80 7.42
N PRO A 41 -3.88 -7.84 8.38
CA PRO A 41 -3.59 -8.22 9.77
C PRO A 41 -2.93 -9.59 9.91
N ASP A 42 -3.33 -10.55 9.07
CA ASP A 42 -2.76 -11.90 8.99
C ASP A 42 -1.31 -11.92 8.46
N GLY A 43 -0.83 -10.82 7.88
CA GLY A 43 0.50 -10.67 7.28
C GLY A 43 0.54 -10.89 5.77
N ARG A 44 -0.59 -11.17 5.12
CA ARG A 44 -0.67 -11.23 3.66
C ARG A 44 -0.35 -9.86 3.07
N LEU A 45 0.31 -9.86 1.92
CA LEU A 45 0.66 -8.65 1.17
C LEU A 45 -0.12 -8.60 -0.15
N ASP A 46 -0.55 -7.40 -0.53
CA ASP A 46 -1.19 -7.15 -1.80
C ASP A 46 -0.66 -5.85 -2.41
N LEU A 47 -0.28 -5.89 -3.69
CA LEU A 47 0.31 -4.76 -4.40
C LEU A 47 -0.78 -4.02 -5.18
N ILE A 48 -1.01 -2.77 -4.80
CA ILE A 48 -1.93 -1.85 -5.45
C ILE A 48 -1.10 -0.90 -6.32
N VAL A 49 -1.10 -1.13 -7.63
CA VAL A 49 -0.41 -0.25 -8.58
C VAL A 49 -1.37 0.84 -9.04
N VAL A 50 -1.10 2.10 -8.67
CA VAL A 50 -1.82 3.25 -9.24
C VAL A 50 -1.10 3.68 -10.50
N HIS A 51 -1.55 3.19 -11.67
CA HIS A 51 -1.21 3.86 -12.92
C HIS A 51 -1.88 5.23 -12.88
N LEU A 52 -1.11 6.30 -12.68
CA LEU A 52 -1.59 7.67 -12.88
C LEU A 52 -2.15 7.77 -14.32
N GLY A 53 -3.48 7.81 -14.45
CA GLY A 53 -4.15 8.36 -15.63
C GLY A 53 -4.39 7.46 -16.83
N SER A 54 -4.47 6.13 -16.71
CA SER A 54 -5.04 5.31 -17.80
C SER A 54 -6.57 5.24 -17.69
N GLN A 55 -7.23 6.28 -18.18
CA GLN A 55 -8.57 6.28 -18.77
C GLN A 55 -9.66 5.41 -18.08
N HIS A 56 -10.34 5.97 -17.09
CA HIS A 56 -11.78 5.72 -16.93
C HIS A 56 -12.53 6.50 -18.02
N GLY A 57 -12.40 6.03 -19.26
CA GLY A 57 -13.18 6.48 -20.41
C GLY A 57 -14.06 5.34 -20.89
N GLN A 58 -15.38 5.51 -20.76
CA GLN A 58 -16.48 4.64 -21.19
C GLN A 58 -16.86 3.49 -20.25
N ALA A 59 -17.79 3.79 -19.35
CA ALA A 59 -18.82 2.82 -18.99
C ALA A 59 -19.65 2.52 -20.26
N PRO A 60 -19.87 1.24 -20.64
CA PRO A 60 -20.70 0.92 -21.78
C PRO A 60 -22.12 1.38 -21.49
N GLY A 61 -22.65 2.17 -22.42
CA GLY A 61 -23.94 2.85 -22.35
C GLY A 61 -25.03 2.00 -21.71
N ALA A 62 -25.61 2.57 -20.66
CA ALA A 62 -26.93 2.19 -20.19
C ALA A 62 -27.88 2.21 -21.40
N ARG A 63 -28.41 1.04 -21.75
CA ARG A 63 -29.53 0.89 -22.68
C ARG A 63 -30.65 1.84 -22.26
N SER A 64 -30.94 2.83 -23.10
CA SER A 64 -32.21 3.54 -23.05
C SER A 64 -33.23 2.75 -23.86
N ARG A 65 -34.42 2.57 -23.28
CA ARG A 65 -35.59 1.98 -23.92
C ARG A 65 -36.14 2.89 -25.01
#